data_AF-A0A6N7YSY6-F1
#
_entry.id   AF-A0A6N7YSY6-F1
#
_cell.length_a   1.000
_cell.length_b   1.000
_cell.length_c   1.000
_cell.angle_alpha   90.00
_cell.angle_beta   90.00
_cell.angle_gamma   90.00
#
_symmetry.space_group_name_H-M   'P 1'
#
loop_
_entity.id
_entity.type
_entity.pdbx_description
1 polymer ?
#
loop_
_entity_poly.entity_id
_entity_poly.type
_entity_poly.pdbx_seq_one_letter_code
_entity_poly.pdbx_strand_id
1 'polypeptide(L)'
;MTPKDRIKRRLVPRLIVTLSTVDAHRRLLARLRRARGGRGTVDLYVAFDDPYSAVATLGLAARTAGRPADVRVHPVVARGIPGDPAAEAKRTYAVTDARRLAARDGLTFTRTTTVAPAAAAFLARWTAAAPDGAARLAFAADAMRRLWCEDVEPTPDAYADLHVAHLGPPPAAATEALPAESVMRRRGLYDTPIAVVHGQWFFAHERLPQIEHRLDELGWRATA
;
A
#
# COMPACT_ATOMS: atom_id res chain seq x y z
N MET A 1 -31.46 12.58 -35.26
CA MET A 1 -30.57 11.70 -34.45
C MET A 1 -30.91 10.26 -34.79
N THR A 2 -29.99 9.52 -35.41
CA THR A 2 -30.34 8.22 -36.00
C THR A 2 -30.41 7.09 -34.96
N PRO A 3 -31.15 6.00 -35.20
CA PRO A 3 -31.17 4.83 -34.32
C PRO A 3 -29.77 4.25 -34.05
N LYS A 4 -28.88 4.35 -35.05
CA LYS A 4 -27.47 3.96 -35.00
C LYS A 4 -26.67 4.82 -34.00
N ASP A 5 -26.97 6.11 -33.90
CA ASP A 5 -26.36 7.02 -32.92
C ASP A 5 -26.82 6.73 -31.49
N ARG A 6 -28.10 6.34 -31.31
CA ARG A 6 -28.65 5.93 -30.00
C ARG A 6 -28.02 4.64 -29.48
N ILE A 7 -27.80 3.67 -30.37
CA ILE A 7 -27.14 2.39 -30.07
C ILE A 7 -25.67 2.63 -29.71
N LYS A 8 -24.92 3.38 -30.53
CA LYS A 8 -23.51 3.72 -30.25
C LYS A 8 -23.36 4.45 -28.92
N ARG A 9 -24.27 5.36 -28.57
CA ARG A 9 -24.15 6.20 -27.37
C ARG A 9 -24.59 5.51 -26.07
N ARG A 10 -25.33 4.39 -26.12
CA ARG A 10 -25.83 3.66 -24.93
C ARG A 10 -25.27 2.26 -24.76
N LEU A 11 -25.12 1.50 -25.85
CA LEU A 11 -24.70 0.10 -25.78
C LEU A 11 -23.18 -0.05 -25.73
N VAL A 12 -22.43 0.79 -26.44
CA VAL A 12 -20.96 0.73 -26.43
C VAL A 12 -20.39 1.06 -25.05
N PRO A 13 -20.79 2.14 -24.34
CA PRO A 13 -20.29 2.41 -23.00
C PRO A 13 -20.67 1.31 -22.01
N ARG A 14 -21.90 0.76 -22.10
CA ARG A 14 -22.35 -0.35 -21.27
C ARG A 14 -21.52 -1.62 -21.51
N LEU A 15 -21.26 -1.96 -22.77
CA LEU A 15 -20.46 -3.13 -23.11
C LEU A 15 -19.01 -2.96 -22.65
N ILE A 16 -18.42 -1.77 -22.82
CA ILE A 16 -17.07 -1.46 -22.32
C ILE A 16 -17.04 -1.60 -20.79
N VAL A 17 -18.01 -1.03 -20.09
CA VAL A 17 -18.10 -1.17 -18.62
C VAL A 17 -18.25 -2.64 -18.24
N THR A 18 -19.20 -3.37 -18.84
CA THR A 18 -19.42 -4.79 -18.56
C THR A 18 -18.16 -5.63 -18.83
N LEU A 19 -17.49 -5.43 -19.97
CA LEU A 19 -16.24 -6.12 -20.30
C LEU A 19 -15.09 -5.74 -19.36
N SER A 20 -15.01 -4.47 -18.96
CA SER A 20 -14.01 -4.00 -17.98
C SER A 20 -14.26 -4.55 -16.57
N THR A 21 -15.51 -4.95 -16.27
CA THR A 21 -15.88 -5.63 -15.03
C THR A 21 -15.77 -7.16 -15.10
N VAL A 22 -15.36 -7.74 -16.25
CA VAL A 22 -15.16 -9.19 -16.38
C VAL A 22 -13.95 -9.62 -15.56
N ASP A 23 -14.25 -9.94 -14.31
CA ASP A 23 -13.31 -10.34 -13.29
C ASP A 23 -13.30 -11.87 -13.06
N ALA A 24 -14.00 -12.61 -13.94
CA ALA A 24 -14.21 -14.05 -13.84
C ALA A 24 -12.89 -14.83 -13.73
N HIS A 25 -11.85 -14.44 -14.48
CA HIS A 25 -10.55 -15.09 -14.40
C HIS A 25 -9.90 -14.91 -13.02
N ARG A 26 -10.00 -13.72 -12.40
CA ARG A 26 -9.41 -13.45 -11.08
C ARG A 26 -10.15 -14.21 -9.99
N ARG A 27 -11.48 -14.26 -10.08
CA ARG A 27 -12.33 -15.08 -9.19
C ARG A 27 -11.99 -16.57 -9.31
N LEU A 28 -11.76 -17.06 -10.52
CA LEU A 28 -11.32 -18.44 -10.76
C LEU A 28 -9.94 -18.71 -10.16
N LEU A 29 -8.95 -17.86 -10.43
CA LEU A 29 -7.60 -17.98 -9.86
C LEU A 29 -7.61 -17.92 -8.33
N ALA A 30 -8.42 -17.04 -7.75
CA ALA A 30 -8.62 -16.97 -6.30
C ALA A 30 -9.20 -18.27 -5.75
N ARG A 31 -10.23 -18.84 -6.39
CA ARG A 31 -10.83 -20.13 -6.01
C ARG A 31 -9.80 -21.25 -6.05
N LEU A 32 -9.04 -21.34 -7.15
CA LEU A 32 -7.97 -22.33 -7.32
C LEU A 32 -6.86 -22.17 -6.28
N ARG A 33 -6.52 -20.94 -5.90
CA ARG A 33 -5.54 -20.67 -4.84
C ARG A 33 -6.05 -21.15 -3.48
N ARG A 34 -7.31 -20.84 -3.14
CA ARG A 34 -7.93 -21.31 -1.88
C ARG A 34 -8.06 -22.83 -1.82
N ALA A 35 -8.45 -23.47 -2.92
CA ALA A 35 -8.56 -24.93 -2.99
C ALA A 35 -7.22 -25.64 -2.71
N ARG A 36 -6.08 -24.95 -2.95
CA ARG A 36 -4.74 -25.43 -2.62
C ARG A 36 -4.25 -24.97 -1.22
N GLY A 37 -5.14 -24.48 -0.36
CA GLY A 37 -4.79 -23.94 0.96
C GLY A 37 -4.11 -22.57 0.93
N GLY A 38 -4.10 -21.89 -0.22
CA GLY A 38 -3.44 -20.60 -0.38
C GLY A 38 -4.23 -19.43 0.22
N ARG A 39 -3.49 -18.50 0.83
CA ARG A 39 -4.00 -17.27 1.45
C ARG A 39 -4.18 -16.15 0.43
N GLY A 40 -5.08 -15.22 0.71
CA GLY A 40 -5.23 -13.98 -0.07
C GLY A 40 -3.99 -13.14 0.04
N THR A 41 -3.72 -12.28 -0.94
CA THR A 41 -2.54 -11.42 -0.86
C THR A 41 -2.84 -10.00 -1.30
N VAL A 42 -2.30 -9.04 -0.55
CA VAL A 42 -2.25 -7.62 -0.88
C VAL A 42 -0.79 -7.22 -1.05
N ASP A 43 -0.35 -6.95 -2.28
CA ASP A 43 0.96 -6.35 -2.52
C ASP A 43 0.87 -4.85 -2.26
N LEU A 44 1.51 -4.37 -1.19
CA LEU A 44 1.42 -2.99 -0.73
C LEU A 44 2.74 -2.25 -0.96
N TYR A 45 2.75 -1.34 -1.93
CA TYR A 45 3.89 -0.47 -2.24
C TYR A 45 3.82 0.80 -1.40
N VAL A 46 4.88 1.09 -0.63
CA VAL A 46 4.88 2.15 0.39
C VAL A 46 6.19 2.93 0.39
N ALA A 47 6.11 4.21 0.72
CA ALA A 47 7.27 5.03 1.06
C ALA A 47 7.14 5.50 2.50
N PHE A 48 8.20 5.37 3.30
CA PHE A 48 8.15 5.73 4.73
C PHE A 48 8.00 7.24 4.94
N ASP A 49 8.51 8.06 4.03
CA ASP A 49 8.35 9.52 4.03
C ASP A 49 6.98 10.00 3.51
N ASP A 50 6.10 9.08 3.08
CA ASP A 50 4.75 9.39 2.62
C ASP A 50 3.71 9.14 3.74
N PRO A 51 2.99 10.19 4.21
CA PRO A 51 2.00 10.02 5.26
C PRO A 51 0.78 9.20 4.79
N TYR A 52 0.46 9.19 3.49
CA TYR A 52 -0.60 8.31 2.99
C TYR A 52 -0.20 6.84 3.10
N SER A 53 1.09 6.53 2.90
CA SER A 53 1.61 5.17 3.10
C SER A 53 1.48 4.71 4.54
N ALA A 54 1.56 5.60 5.53
CA ALA A 54 1.25 5.28 6.92
C ALA A 54 -0.23 4.93 7.11
N VAL A 55 -1.16 5.74 6.57
CA VAL A 55 -2.61 5.46 6.60
C VAL A 55 -2.91 4.08 6.01
N ALA A 56 -2.35 3.80 4.82
CA ALA A 56 -2.56 2.54 4.13
C ALA A 56 -1.97 1.34 4.89
N THR A 57 -0.75 1.46 5.42
CA THR A 57 -0.08 0.36 6.13
C THR A 57 -0.79 0.02 7.43
N LEU A 58 -1.10 1.03 8.26
CA LEU A 58 -1.81 0.84 9.52
C LEU A 58 -3.23 0.31 9.29
N GLY A 59 -3.95 0.88 8.32
CA GLY A 59 -5.29 0.47 7.98
C GLY A 59 -5.36 -0.97 7.42
N LEU A 60 -4.44 -1.35 6.54
CA LEU A 60 -4.40 -2.72 6.02
C LEU A 60 -3.93 -3.72 7.07
N ALA A 61 -2.97 -3.37 7.93
CA ALA A 61 -2.56 -4.23 9.03
C ALA A 61 -3.75 -4.54 9.96
N ALA A 62 -4.55 -3.53 10.32
CA ALA A 62 -5.75 -3.71 11.14
C ALA A 62 -6.82 -4.54 10.43
N ARG A 63 -7.14 -4.22 9.16
CA ARG A 63 -8.21 -4.91 8.41
C ARG A 63 -7.87 -6.33 8.01
N THR A 64 -6.58 -6.69 7.90
CA THR A 64 -6.14 -8.05 7.55
C THR A 64 -5.79 -8.91 8.75
N ALA A 65 -5.74 -8.34 9.96
CA ALA A 65 -5.57 -9.10 11.20
C ALA A 65 -6.64 -10.19 11.31
N GLY A 66 -6.23 -11.43 11.57
CA GLY A 66 -7.12 -12.59 11.68
C GLY A 66 -7.74 -13.08 10.35
N ARG A 67 -7.52 -12.39 9.23
CA ARG A 67 -8.01 -12.85 7.93
C ARG A 67 -7.11 -13.94 7.34
N PRO A 68 -7.61 -14.82 6.47
CA PRO A 68 -6.80 -15.72 5.65
C PRO A 68 -6.15 -14.98 4.47
N ALA A 69 -5.56 -13.81 4.73
CA ALA A 69 -4.91 -12.94 3.76
C ALA A 69 -3.64 -12.33 4.37
N ASP A 70 -2.64 -12.10 3.52
CA ASP A 70 -1.34 -11.55 3.89
C ASP A 70 -1.08 -10.24 3.15
N VAL A 71 -0.55 -9.24 3.85
CA VAL A 71 -0.05 -8.00 3.24
C VAL A 71 1.46 -8.15 3.02
N ARG A 72 1.88 -8.09 1.76
CA ARG A 72 3.30 -8.13 1.35
C ARG A 72 3.77 -6.70 1.12
N VAL A 73 4.62 -6.21 2.01
CA VAL A 73 5.10 -4.82 1.99
C VAL A 73 6.28 -4.68 1.02
N HIS A 74 6.14 -3.78 0.07
CA HIS A 74 7.11 -3.46 -0.98
C HIS A 74 7.60 -2.02 -0.80
N PRO A 75 8.64 -1.79 0.02
CA PRO A 75 9.12 -0.45 0.29
C PRO A 75 9.79 0.17 -0.93
N VAL A 76 9.61 1.47 -1.11
CA VAL A 76 10.21 2.30 -2.17
C VAL A 76 10.71 3.62 -1.60
N VAL A 77 11.65 4.26 -2.30
CA VAL A 77 12.12 5.62 -2.00
C VAL A 77 11.82 6.51 -3.20
N ALA A 78 12.19 6.08 -4.41
CA ALA A 78 11.90 6.79 -5.64
C ALA A 78 10.45 6.52 -6.10
N ARG A 79 9.63 7.58 -6.13
CA ARG A 79 8.23 7.57 -6.54
C ARG A 79 7.82 8.93 -7.12
N GLY A 80 6.59 9.00 -7.62
CA GLY A 80 6.01 10.19 -8.23
C GLY A 80 6.31 10.29 -9.72
N ILE A 81 5.69 11.27 -10.36
CA ILE A 81 5.90 11.55 -11.78
C ILE A 81 7.17 12.41 -11.90
N PRO A 82 8.19 11.98 -12.69
CA PRO A 82 9.39 12.77 -12.90
C PRO A 82 9.05 14.15 -13.47
N GLY A 83 9.62 15.20 -12.87
CA GLY A 83 9.42 16.58 -13.31
C GLY A 83 8.06 17.19 -12.94
N ASP A 84 7.30 16.59 -12.04
CA ASP A 84 6.05 17.19 -11.53
C ASP A 84 6.32 18.54 -10.85
N PRO A 85 5.86 19.67 -11.42
CA PRO A 85 6.15 21.00 -10.88
C PRO A 85 5.48 21.24 -9.52
N ALA A 86 4.47 20.45 -9.17
CA ALA A 86 3.73 20.55 -7.92
C ALA A 86 4.16 19.50 -6.88
N ALA A 87 5.25 18.76 -7.10
CA ALA A 87 5.65 17.65 -6.23
C ALA A 87 5.78 18.08 -4.76
N GLU A 88 6.40 19.22 -4.50
CA GLU A 88 6.61 19.69 -3.13
C GLU A 88 5.30 20.15 -2.47
N ALA A 89 4.49 20.94 -3.19
CA ALA A 89 3.18 21.37 -2.72
C ALA A 89 2.26 20.16 -2.40
N LYS A 90 2.32 19.11 -3.23
CA LYS A 90 1.59 17.85 -3.00
C LYS A 90 2.07 17.14 -1.74
N ARG A 91 3.38 17.07 -1.49
CA ARG A 91 3.93 16.47 -0.25
C ARG A 91 3.49 17.23 1.00
N THR A 92 3.57 18.56 0.98
CA THR A 92 3.10 19.39 2.10
C THR A 92 1.61 19.18 2.35
N TYR A 93 0.79 19.20 1.28
CA TYR A 93 -0.65 18.97 1.40
C TYR A 93 -0.98 17.55 1.91
N ALA A 94 -0.22 16.54 1.46
CA ALA A 94 -0.42 15.14 1.86
C ALA A 94 -0.34 14.97 3.38
N VAL A 95 0.53 15.70 4.10
CA VAL A 95 0.59 15.63 5.57
C VAL A 95 -0.73 16.10 6.19
N THR A 96 -1.27 17.22 5.74
CA THR A 96 -2.54 17.76 6.24
C THR A 96 -3.71 16.82 5.96
N ASP A 97 -3.76 16.28 4.74
CA ASP A 97 -4.85 15.43 4.32
C ASP A 97 -4.79 14.02 4.93
N ALA A 98 -3.60 13.41 5.01
CA ALA A 98 -3.40 12.13 5.66
C ALA A 98 -3.80 12.17 7.14
N ARG A 99 -3.58 13.28 7.85
CA ARG A 99 -4.10 13.48 9.22
C ARG A 99 -5.63 13.40 9.28
N ARG A 100 -6.33 13.97 8.29
CA ARG A 100 -7.80 13.90 8.19
C ARG A 100 -8.28 12.49 7.87
N LEU A 101 -7.56 11.78 6.98
CA LEU A 101 -7.87 10.38 6.67
C LEU A 101 -7.63 9.47 7.88
N ALA A 102 -6.49 9.61 8.54
CA ALA A 102 -6.14 8.88 9.76
C ALA A 102 -7.22 9.05 10.85
N ALA A 103 -7.69 10.28 11.07
CA ALA A 103 -8.72 10.56 12.05
C ALA A 103 -10.06 9.84 11.76
N ARG A 104 -10.41 9.62 10.49
CA ARG A 104 -11.62 8.85 10.10
C ARG A 104 -11.51 7.37 10.50
N ASP A 105 -10.30 6.84 10.55
CA ASP A 105 -10.00 5.46 10.95
C ASP A 105 -9.56 5.36 12.44
N GLY A 106 -9.79 6.42 13.24
CA GLY A 106 -9.48 6.43 14.68
C GLY A 106 -7.98 6.57 15.01
N LEU A 107 -7.15 6.97 14.04
CA LEU A 107 -5.72 7.19 14.22
C LEU A 107 -5.43 8.69 14.40
N THR A 108 -4.46 9.00 15.26
CA THR A 108 -3.96 10.36 15.46
C THR A 108 -2.53 10.47 14.94
N PHE A 109 -2.34 11.24 13.87
CA PHE A 109 -1.00 11.59 13.40
C PHE A 109 -0.53 12.83 14.14
N THR A 110 0.57 12.74 14.88
CA THR A 110 1.15 13.87 15.63
C THR A 110 2.01 14.72 14.71
N ARG A 111 2.80 14.10 13.83
CA ARG A 111 3.67 14.80 12.88
C ARG A 111 2.88 15.76 11.99
N THR A 112 3.39 16.98 11.82
CA THR A 112 2.76 18.07 11.04
C THR A 112 3.63 18.53 9.87
N THR A 113 4.85 18.01 9.77
CA THR A 113 5.85 18.37 8.77
C THR A 113 6.12 17.23 7.81
N THR A 114 6.66 17.55 6.63
CA THR A 114 7.13 16.58 5.65
C THR A 114 8.42 15.91 6.11
N VAL A 115 8.61 14.65 5.73
CA VAL A 115 9.86 13.92 5.93
C VAL A 115 10.61 13.88 4.59
N ALA A 116 11.92 14.13 4.62
CA ALA A 116 12.73 14.00 3.41
C ALA A 116 12.85 12.51 3.02
N PRO A 117 12.70 12.13 1.72
CA PRO A 117 12.82 10.73 1.30
C PRO A 117 14.12 10.07 1.73
N ALA A 118 15.23 10.81 1.69
CA ALA A 118 16.54 10.32 2.10
C ALA A 118 16.62 10.01 3.61
N ALA A 119 15.92 10.77 4.46
CA ALA A 119 15.92 10.57 5.90
C ALA A 119 15.22 9.25 6.28
N ALA A 120 14.13 8.90 5.59
CA ALA A 120 13.39 7.66 5.83
C ALA A 120 13.89 6.45 5.00
N ALA A 121 14.90 6.63 4.13
CA ALA A 121 15.35 5.59 3.19
C ALA A 121 15.87 4.33 3.90
N PHE A 122 16.48 4.46 5.09
CA PHE A 122 16.96 3.29 5.82
C PHE A 122 15.81 2.36 6.27
N LEU A 123 14.63 2.90 6.63
CA LEU A 123 13.45 2.09 6.97
C LEU A 123 12.98 1.27 5.77
N ALA A 124 13.01 1.87 4.57
CA ALA A 124 12.70 1.18 3.33
C ALA A 124 13.68 0.03 3.08
N ARG A 125 14.98 0.27 3.25
CA ARG A 125 16.04 -0.72 3.02
C ARG A 125 16.04 -1.85 4.06
N TRP A 126 15.86 -1.53 5.34
CA TRP A 126 15.69 -2.51 6.41
C TRP A 126 14.48 -3.41 6.18
N THR A 127 13.34 -2.79 5.84
CA THR A 127 12.14 -3.53 5.44
C THR A 127 12.46 -4.43 4.25
N ALA A 128 13.12 -3.91 3.21
CA ALA A 128 13.46 -4.62 1.97
C ALA A 128 14.43 -5.81 2.17
N ALA A 129 15.28 -5.76 3.19
CA ALA A 129 16.23 -6.83 3.51
C ALA A 129 15.57 -8.02 4.24
N ALA A 130 14.49 -7.78 4.98
CA ALA A 130 13.79 -8.82 5.71
C ALA A 130 12.97 -9.75 4.78
N PRO A 131 12.78 -11.04 5.12
CA PRO A 131 11.88 -11.92 4.40
C PRO A 131 10.44 -11.39 4.36
N ASP A 132 9.72 -11.68 3.27
CA ASP A 132 8.27 -11.44 3.20
C ASP A 132 7.53 -12.21 4.30
N GLY A 133 6.62 -11.54 5.00
CA GLY A 133 5.80 -12.18 6.02
C GLY A 133 5.17 -11.19 7.00
N ALA A 134 4.49 -11.75 8.02
CA ALA A 134 3.79 -10.96 9.04
C ALA A 134 4.74 -10.05 9.84
N ALA A 135 5.96 -10.51 10.14
CA ALA A 135 6.97 -9.72 10.84
C ALA A 135 7.39 -8.47 10.05
N ARG A 136 7.54 -8.57 8.73
CA ARG A 136 7.84 -7.44 7.84
C ARG A 136 6.73 -6.40 7.85
N LEU A 137 5.47 -6.85 7.81
CA LEU A 137 4.31 -5.96 7.93
C LEU A 137 4.27 -5.28 9.31
N ALA A 138 4.50 -6.05 10.38
CA ALA A 138 4.49 -5.54 11.74
C ALA A 138 5.56 -4.45 11.96
N PHE A 139 6.79 -4.70 11.51
CA PHE A 139 7.86 -3.69 11.51
C PHE A 139 7.46 -2.44 10.74
N ALA A 140 6.97 -2.58 9.51
CA ALA A 140 6.58 -1.45 8.68
C ALA A 140 5.44 -0.64 9.33
N ALA A 141 4.44 -1.31 9.91
CA ALA A 141 3.32 -0.67 10.60
C ALA A 141 3.81 0.10 11.85
N ASP A 142 4.63 -0.51 12.69
CA ASP A 142 5.13 0.16 13.90
C ASP A 142 6.13 1.26 13.57
N ALA A 143 6.94 1.11 12.53
CA ALA A 143 7.84 2.18 12.09
C ALA A 143 7.04 3.38 11.55
N MET A 144 5.96 3.13 10.80
CA MET A 144 5.03 4.18 10.37
C MET A 144 4.30 4.83 11.55
N ARG A 145 3.91 4.06 12.57
CA ARG A 145 3.29 4.60 13.79
C ARG A 145 4.27 5.50 14.54
N ARG A 146 5.50 5.02 14.78
CA ARG A 146 6.56 5.78 15.44
C ARG A 146 6.89 7.07 14.68
N LEU A 147 6.93 7.01 13.34
CA LEU A 147 7.16 8.18 12.50
C LEU A 147 5.94 9.13 12.54
N TRP A 148 4.77 8.70 12.11
CA TRP A 148 3.67 9.62 11.84
C TRP A 148 2.76 9.90 13.04
N CYS A 149 2.56 8.92 13.92
CA CYS A 149 1.72 9.04 15.11
C CYS A 149 2.47 9.54 16.33
N GLU A 150 3.75 9.20 16.48
CA GLU A 150 4.57 9.58 17.64
C GLU A 150 5.56 10.73 17.34
N ASP A 151 5.67 11.14 16.06
CA ASP A 151 6.56 12.23 15.60
C ASP A 151 8.05 12.00 15.91
N VAL A 152 8.48 10.75 15.94
CA VAL A 152 9.90 10.41 16.16
C VAL A 152 10.69 10.67 14.89
N GLU A 153 11.88 11.25 15.02
CA GLU A 153 12.76 11.51 13.87
C GLU A 153 13.32 10.21 13.27
N PRO A 154 13.26 10.03 11.93
CA PRO A 154 13.73 8.83 11.25
C PRO A 154 15.26 8.76 11.25
N THR A 155 15.82 8.24 12.34
CA THR A 155 17.25 7.92 12.45
C THR A 155 17.42 6.42 12.72
N PRO A 156 18.52 5.79 12.27
CA PRO A 156 18.77 4.38 12.56
C PRO A 156 18.67 4.04 14.04
N ASP A 157 19.27 4.85 14.92
CA ASP A 157 19.28 4.61 16.36
C ASP A 157 17.87 4.63 16.97
N ALA A 158 17.02 5.57 16.56
CA ALA A 158 15.64 5.67 17.07
C ALA A 158 14.73 4.48 16.67
N TYR A 159 15.15 3.67 15.70
CA TYR A 159 14.38 2.55 15.16
C TYR A 159 15.08 1.20 15.28
N ALA A 160 16.32 1.15 15.78
CA ALA A 160 17.10 -0.08 15.90
C ALA A 160 16.41 -1.10 16.80
N ASP A 161 15.93 -0.68 17.98
CA ASP A 161 15.20 -1.56 18.90
C ASP A 161 13.91 -2.10 18.29
N LEU A 162 13.23 -1.27 17.50
CA LEU A 162 12.01 -1.68 16.80
C LEU A 162 12.32 -2.72 15.72
N HIS A 163 13.43 -2.54 15.00
CA HIS A 163 13.90 -3.54 14.04
C HIS A 163 14.26 -4.85 14.75
N VAL A 164 14.98 -4.80 15.88
CA VAL A 164 15.31 -5.98 16.68
C VAL A 164 14.07 -6.73 17.13
N ALA A 165 13.06 -6.02 17.64
CA ALA A 165 11.83 -6.61 18.14
C ALA A 165 11.04 -7.40 17.07
N HIS A 166 11.07 -6.96 15.81
CA HIS A 166 10.29 -7.57 14.73
C HIS A 166 11.10 -8.47 13.79
N LEU A 167 12.32 -8.06 13.45
CA LEU A 167 13.10 -8.59 12.33
C LEU A 167 14.49 -9.08 12.76
N GLY A 168 14.87 -8.90 14.03
CA GLY A 168 16.24 -9.16 14.53
C GLY A 168 17.19 -7.98 14.29
N PRO A 169 18.50 -8.14 14.49
CA PRO A 169 19.47 -7.04 14.34
C PRO A 169 19.37 -6.35 12.98
N PRO A 170 19.41 -5.01 12.92
CA PRO A 170 19.40 -4.30 11.63
C PRO A 170 20.61 -4.71 10.78
N PRO A 171 20.42 -4.84 9.46
CA PRO A 171 21.51 -5.24 8.57
C PRO A 171 22.62 -4.19 8.60
N ALA A 172 23.87 -4.64 8.77
CA ALA A 172 25.05 -3.77 8.78
C ALA A 172 25.23 -3.02 7.44
N ALA A 173 24.78 -3.63 6.34
CA ALA A 173 24.68 -3.01 5.03
C ALA A 173 23.36 -3.45 4.36
N ALA A 174 22.61 -2.49 3.83
CA ALA A 174 21.42 -2.76 3.05
C ALA A 174 21.59 -2.20 1.64
N THR A 175 21.19 -2.99 0.64
CA THR A 175 21.31 -2.60 -0.78
C THR A 175 20.58 -1.30 -1.04
N GLU A 176 21.22 -0.38 -1.78
CA GLU A 176 20.59 0.90 -2.13
C GLU A 176 19.39 0.73 -3.07
N ALA A 177 19.49 -0.22 -4.00
CA ALA A 177 18.43 -0.52 -4.95
C ALA A 177 17.27 -1.28 -4.31
N LEU A 178 16.06 -0.75 -4.44
CA LEU A 178 14.83 -1.38 -3.96
C LEU A 178 14.13 -2.13 -5.12
N PRO A 179 13.96 -3.46 -5.03
CA PRO A 179 13.36 -4.26 -6.11
C PRO A 179 11.96 -3.80 -6.52
N ALA A 180 11.20 -3.27 -5.56
CA ALA A 180 9.84 -2.78 -5.73
C ALA A 180 9.73 -1.64 -6.75
N GLU A 181 10.73 -0.74 -6.80
CA GLU A 181 10.74 0.42 -7.72
C GLU A 181 10.79 -0.03 -9.19
N SER A 182 11.58 -1.08 -9.47
CA SER A 182 11.64 -1.66 -10.80
C SER A 182 10.33 -2.37 -11.19
N VAL A 183 9.63 -2.97 -10.23
CA VAL A 183 8.31 -3.54 -10.46
C VAL A 183 7.28 -2.45 -10.73
N MET A 184 7.31 -1.36 -9.97
CA MET A 184 6.43 -0.20 -10.14
C MET A 184 6.58 0.41 -11.53
N ARG A 185 7.82 0.69 -11.97
CA ARG A 185 8.12 1.18 -13.32
C ARG A 185 7.58 0.26 -14.41
N ARG A 186 7.80 -1.05 -14.32
CA ARG A 186 7.32 -2.01 -15.33
C ARG A 186 5.80 -2.12 -15.38
N ARG A 187 5.13 -1.91 -14.24
CA ARG A 187 3.66 -2.02 -14.12
C ARG A 187 2.92 -0.68 -14.29
N GLY A 188 3.64 0.42 -14.49
CA GLY A 188 3.05 1.77 -14.58
C GLY A 188 2.47 2.27 -13.25
N LEU A 189 2.94 1.73 -12.13
CA LEU A 189 2.59 2.23 -10.80
C LEU A 189 3.49 3.43 -10.50
N TYR A 190 2.93 4.62 -10.45
CA TYR A 190 3.73 5.85 -10.47
C TYR A 190 3.88 6.52 -9.09
N ASP A 191 3.07 6.17 -8.09
CA ASP A 191 3.14 6.78 -6.76
C ASP A 191 2.79 5.79 -5.65
N THR A 192 2.85 6.22 -4.39
CA THR A 192 2.46 5.44 -3.21
C THR A 192 1.32 6.10 -2.44
N PRO A 193 0.61 5.36 -1.58
CA PRO A 193 0.61 3.91 -1.45
C PRO A 193 -0.28 3.23 -2.50
N ILE A 194 0.24 2.14 -3.08
CA ILE A 194 -0.51 1.30 -4.00
C ILE A 194 -0.70 -0.07 -3.40
N ALA A 195 -1.95 -0.52 -3.29
CA ALA A 195 -2.29 -1.90 -2.96
C ALA A 195 -2.70 -2.64 -4.23
N VAL A 196 -2.11 -3.79 -4.51
CA VAL A 196 -2.51 -4.70 -5.59
C VAL A 196 -3.13 -5.95 -5.00
N VAL A 197 -4.41 -6.16 -5.27
CA VAL A 197 -5.18 -7.33 -4.85
C VAL A 197 -5.49 -8.16 -6.08
N HIS A 198 -4.79 -9.28 -6.25
CA HIS A 198 -4.98 -10.20 -7.37
C HIS A 198 -4.95 -9.54 -8.77
N GLY A 199 -4.11 -8.51 -8.96
CA GLY A 199 -3.92 -7.83 -10.23
C GLY A 199 -4.83 -6.62 -10.46
N GLN A 200 -5.67 -6.26 -9.49
CA GLN A 200 -6.32 -4.95 -9.43
C GLN A 200 -5.57 -4.07 -8.45
N TRP A 201 -5.22 -2.85 -8.86
CA TRP A 201 -4.51 -1.91 -8.00
C TRP A 201 -5.43 -0.77 -7.52
N PHE A 202 -5.11 -0.23 -6.35
CA PHE A 202 -5.84 0.83 -5.66
C PHE A 202 -4.86 1.84 -5.06
N PHE A 203 -5.21 3.12 -5.04
CA PHE A 203 -4.61 4.07 -4.08
C PHE A 203 -5.10 3.71 -2.70
N ALA A 204 -4.22 3.10 -1.90
CA ALA A 204 -4.64 2.32 -0.74
C ALA A 204 -5.25 3.19 0.36
N HIS A 205 -4.70 4.39 0.59
CA HIS A 205 -5.09 5.32 1.65
C HIS A 205 -6.55 5.80 1.56
N GLU A 206 -7.16 5.83 0.36
CA GLU A 206 -8.57 6.23 0.19
C GLU A 206 -9.52 5.06 -0.09
N ARG A 207 -8.98 3.83 -0.20
CA ARG A 207 -9.71 2.67 -0.71
C ARG A 207 -9.63 1.45 0.19
N LEU A 208 -9.31 1.65 1.48
CA LEU A 208 -9.25 0.57 2.46
C LEU A 208 -10.54 -0.28 2.51
N PRO A 209 -11.76 0.31 2.55
CA PRO A 209 -12.99 -0.49 2.52
C PRO A 209 -13.17 -1.28 1.21
N GLN A 210 -12.75 -0.73 0.07
CA GLN A 210 -12.84 -1.39 -1.23
C GLN A 210 -11.83 -2.54 -1.34
N ILE A 211 -10.64 -2.39 -0.78
CA ILE A 211 -9.63 -3.45 -0.70
C ILE A 211 -10.13 -4.59 0.19
N GLU A 212 -10.73 -4.26 1.34
CA GLU A 212 -11.33 -5.23 2.24
C GLU A 212 -12.49 -5.99 1.57
N HIS A 213 -13.44 -5.25 0.98
CA HIS A 213 -14.53 -5.83 0.21
C HIS A 213 -14.02 -6.74 -0.90
N ARG A 214 -12.94 -6.34 -1.58
CA ARG A 214 -12.33 -7.13 -2.64
C ARG A 214 -11.78 -8.46 -2.13
N LEU A 215 -11.16 -8.49 -0.95
CA LEU A 215 -10.75 -9.74 -0.30
C LEU A 215 -11.96 -10.62 0.02
N ASP A 216 -13.05 -10.03 0.50
CA ASP A 216 -14.29 -10.75 0.84
C ASP A 216 -14.98 -11.35 -0.40
N GLU A 217 -15.06 -10.60 -1.49
CA GLU A 217 -15.58 -11.06 -2.79
C GLU A 217 -14.77 -12.24 -3.33
N LEU A 218 -13.45 -12.17 -3.16
CA LEU A 218 -12.55 -13.23 -3.57
C LEU A 218 -12.54 -14.39 -2.57
N GLY A 219 -13.22 -14.32 -1.43
CA GLY A 219 -13.41 -15.43 -0.50
C GLY A 219 -12.36 -15.54 0.61
N TRP A 220 -11.63 -14.46 0.92
CA TRP A 220 -10.74 -14.37 2.08
C TRP A 220 -11.35 -13.45 3.14
N ARG A 221 -12.51 -13.85 3.63
CA ARG A 221 -13.28 -13.14 4.65
C ARG A 221 -12.63 -13.27 6.02
N ALA A 222 -12.84 -12.30 6.90
CA ALA A 222 -12.53 -12.46 8.31
C ALA A 222 -13.31 -13.65 8.89
N THR A 223 -12.65 -14.44 9.74
CA THR A 223 -13.35 -15.37 10.63
C THR A 223 -14.18 -14.57 11.62
N ALA A 224 -15.47 -14.91 11.73
CA ALA A 224 -16.39 -14.34 12.70
C ALA A 224 -15.98 -14.70 14.14
#